data_AF-A0AAV5N7N9-F1
#
_entry.id   AF-A0AAV5N7N9-F1
#
_cell.length_a   1.000
_cell.length_b   1.000
_cell.length_c   1.000
_cell.angle_alpha   90.00
_cell.angle_beta   90.00
_cell.angle_gamma   90.00
#
_symmetry.space_group_name_H-M   'P 1'
#
loop_
_entity.id
_entity.type
_entity.pdbx_description
1 polymer ?
#
loop_
_entity_poly.entity_id
_entity_poly.type
_entity_poly.pdbx_seq_one_letter_code
_entity_poly.pdbx_strand_id
1 'polypeptide(L)'
;MNVAVRTIAQNEKGVLITFDSPYGEGVGYWRGGAEPLPNGVFYVEFDVDWPLSCDSCRPYDGEWLGFCIENELLLIRAAVEAVDEDGMVFIRVANDCLLMLDTKEAFSPVVGSRWEITVPQERMGIYFHQ
;
A
#
# COMPACT_ATOMS: atom_id res chain seq x y z
N MET A 1 8.62 -1.68 -6.66
CA MET A 1 8.77 -2.96 -5.93
C MET A 1 8.45 -4.16 -6.82
N ASN A 2 9.15 -5.28 -6.67
CA ASN A 2 8.76 -6.54 -7.32
C ASN A 2 7.62 -7.26 -6.57
N VAL A 3 6.58 -7.66 -7.30
CA VAL A 3 5.45 -8.44 -6.79
C VAL A 3 5.20 -9.68 -7.63
N ALA A 4 4.87 -10.79 -6.99
CA ALA A 4 4.44 -12.03 -7.63
C ALA A 4 2.92 -12.15 -7.55
N VAL A 5 2.23 -12.12 -8.69
CA VAL A 5 0.76 -12.21 -8.76
C VAL A 5 0.31 -13.61 -8.35
N ARG A 6 -0.61 -13.71 -7.39
CA ARG A 6 -1.13 -14.98 -6.86
C ARG A 6 -2.51 -15.31 -7.39
N THR A 7 -3.43 -14.36 -7.25
CA THR A 7 -4.79 -14.52 -7.77
C THR A 7 -5.17 -13.31 -8.61
N ILE A 8 -6.09 -13.55 -9.54
CA ILE A 8 -6.65 -12.53 -10.41
C ILE A 8 -8.17 -12.73 -10.40
N ALA A 9 -8.91 -11.66 -10.11
CA ALA A 9 -10.36 -11.63 -10.15
C ALA A 9 -10.81 -10.42 -10.97
N GLN A 10 -11.70 -10.65 -11.94
CA GLN A 10 -12.35 -9.56 -12.67
C GLN A 10 -13.68 -9.21 -12.00
N ASN A 11 -13.88 -7.93 -11.70
CA ASN A 11 -15.16 -7.42 -11.22
C ASN A 11 -15.50 -6.06 -11.88
N GLU A 12 -16.57 -5.42 -11.41
CA GLU A 12 -17.07 -4.12 -11.88
C GLU A 12 -16.09 -2.95 -11.67
N LYS A 13 -15.15 -3.04 -10.72
CA LYS A 13 -14.12 -2.03 -10.44
C LYS A 13 -12.83 -2.25 -11.24
N GLY A 14 -12.68 -3.43 -11.87
CA GLY A 14 -11.56 -3.80 -12.73
C GLY A 14 -10.93 -5.15 -12.37
N VAL A 15 -9.62 -5.25 -12.61
CA VAL A 15 -8.82 -6.44 -12.30
C VAL A 15 -8.29 -6.31 -10.88
N LEU A 16 -8.81 -7.11 -9.95
CA LEU A 16 -8.31 -7.23 -8.59
C LEU A 16 -7.26 -8.35 -8.55
N ILE A 17 -6.10 -8.08 -7.96
CA ILE A 17 -5.07 -9.09 -7.76
C ILE A 17 -4.71 -9.22 -6.29
N THR A 18 -4.32 -10.43 -5.89
CA THR A 18 -3.47 -10.63 -4.70
C THR A 18 -2.04 -10.88 -5.15
N PHE A 19 -1.09 -10.44 -4.34
CA PHE A 19 0.32 -10.56 -4.66
C PHE A 19 1.16 -10.90 -3.43
N ASP A 20 2.30 -11.53 -3.67
CA ASP A 20 3.37 -11.70 -2.68
C ASP A 20 4.54 -10.79 -3.02
N SER A 21 5.24 -10.33 -1.99
CA SER A 21 6.51 -9.61 -2.09
C SER A 21 7.45 -10.07 -0.97
N PRO A 22 8.75 -9.71 -1.02
CA PRO A 22 9.65 -9.88 0.13
C PRO A 22 9.18 -9.16 1.40
N TYR A 23 8.26 -8.20 1.25
CA TYR A 23 7.70 -7.38 2.32
C TYR A 23 6.25 -7.79 2.63
N GLY A 24 5.87 -9.04 2.36
CA GLY A 24 4.56 -9.57 2.69
C GLY A 24 3.58 -9.62 1.52
N GLU A 25 2.32 -9.88 1.85
CA GLU A 25 1.25 -10.11 0.89
C GLU A 25 0.28 -8.92 0.86
N GLY A 26 -0.27 -8.64 -0.32
CA GLY A 26 -1.21 -7.53 -0.47
C GLY A 26 -2.26 -7.79 -1.53
N VAL A 27 -3.22 -6.88 -1.58
CA VAL A 27 -4.37 -6.92 -2.49
C VAL A 27 -4.61 -5.52 -3.04
N GLY A 28 -4.93 -5.43 -4.33
CA GLY A 28 -5.19 -4.15 -4.98
C GLY A 28 -5.64 -4.30 -6.42
N TYR A 29 -6.15 -3.21 -6.97
CA TYR A 29 -6.61 -3.16 -8.35
C TYR A 29 -5.44 -2.87 -9.29
N TRP A 30 -5.26 -3.73 -10.28
CA TRP A 30 -4.30 -3.51 -11.35
C TRP A 30 -4.74 -2.35 -12.24
N ARG A 31 -3.87 -1.35 -12.39
CA ARG A 31 -4.11 -0.11 -13.11
C ARG A 31 -3.11 0.02 -14.26
N GLY A 32 -3.49 -0.56 -15.39
CA GLY A 32 -2.81 -0.35 -16.68
C GLY A 32 -1.48 -1.10 -16.86
N GLY A 33 -0.85 -0.88 -18.03
CA GLY A 33 0.38 -1.57 -18.43
C GLY A 33 0.14 -2.97 -18.99
N ALA A 34 1.11 -3.88 -18.77
CA ALA A 34 0.99 -5.27 -19.17
C ALA A 34 -0.16 -5.95 -18.40
N GLU A 35 -0.88 -6.87 -19.04
CA GLU A 35 -1.92 -7.65 -18.37
C GLU A 35 -1.28 -8.52 -17.27
N PRO A 36 -1.81 -8.51 -16.04
CA PRO A 36 -1.25 -9.32 -14.97
C PRO A 36 -1.50 -10.79 -15.30
N LEU A 37 -0.49 -11.63 -15.09
CA LEU A 37 -0.57 -13.07 -15.33
C LEU A 37 -0.41 -13.82 -14.00
N PRO A 38 -1.15 -14.92 -13.78
CA PRO A 38 -0.97 -15.75 -12.58
C PRO A 38 0.49 -16.23 -12.45
N ASN A 39 1.08 -16.07 -11.28
CA ASN A 39 2.49 -16.33 -10.97
C ASN A 39 3.51 -15.47 -11.74
N GLY A 40 3.05 -14.46 -12.48
CA GLY A 40 3.94 -13.47 -13.09
C GLY A 40 4.58 -12.59 -12.02
N VAL A 41 5.84 -12.22 -12.25
CA VAL A 41 6.57 -11.28 -11.40
C VAL A 41 6.68 -9.95 -12.14
N PHE A 42 6.24 -8.87 -11.50
CA PHE A 42 6.19 -7.55 -12.09
C PHE A 42 6.85 -6.53 -11.16
N TYR A 43 7.57 -5.58 -11.75
CA TYR A 43 8.01 -4.39 -11.05
C TYR A 43 6.88 -3.36 -11.10
N VAL A 44 6.37 -2.98 -9.93
CA VAL A 44 5.16 -2.15 -9.80
C VAL A 44 5.40 -0.95 -8.89
N GLU A 45 4.57 0.06 -9.11
CA GLU A 45 4.31 1.16 -8.19
C GLU A 45 2.93 0.98 -7.57
N PHE A 46 2.77 1.51 -6.36
CA PHE A 46 1.54 1.45 -5.61
C PHE A 46 1.01 2.87 -5.40
N ASP A 47 -0.30 3.02 -5.53
CA ASP A 47 -1.01 4.25 -5.21
C ASP A 47 -2.13 3.91 -4.24
N VAL A 48 -2.32 4.75 -3.22
CA VAL A 48 -3.33 4.51 -2.19
C VAL A 48 -4.20 5.75 -2.09
N ASP A 49 -5.39 5.65 -2.68
CA ASP A 49 -6.44 6.67 -2.60
C ASP A 49 -7.20 6.54 -1.27
N TRP A 50 -6.48 6.66 -0.17
CA TRP A 50 -7.04 6.58 1.17
C TRP A 50 -6.28 7.50 2.13
N PRO A 51 -6.93 8.53 2.68
CA PRO A 51 -6.26 9.45 3.57
C PRO A 51 -5.94 8.79 4.91
N LEU A 52 -4.79 9.15 5.48
CA LEU A 52 -4.41 8.79 6.84
C LEU A 52 -5.31 9.49 7.85
N SER A 53 -5.89 8.72 8.78
CA SER A 53 -6.67 9.25 9.90
C SER A 53 -6.52 8.38 11.14
N CYS A 54 -6.89 8.91 12.31
CA CYS A 54 -6.88 8.17 13.57
C CYS A 54 -7.78 6.91 13.56
N ASP A 55 -8.76 6.84 12.66
CA ASP A 55 -9.67 5.69 12.55
C ASP A 55 -9.08 4.55 11.70
N SER A 56 -8.18 4.89 10.77
CA SER A 56 -7.54 3.93 9.87
C SER A 56 -6.10 3.59 10.27
N CYS A 57 -5.52 4.31 11.24
CA CYS A 57 -4.11 4.21 11.58
C CYS A 57 -3.90 3.98 13.07
N ARG A 58 -2.92 3.14 13.43
CA ARG A 58 -2.45 2.99 14.81
C ARG A 58 -0.93 2.97 14.88
N PRO A 59 -0.31 3.43 15.98
CA PRO A 59 1.13 3.27 16.18
C PRO A 59 1.52 1.80 16.09
N TYR A 60 2.68 1.54 15.49
CA TYR A 60 3.19 0.19 15.28
C TYR A 60 4.61 0.06 15.81
N ASP A 61 4.79 -0.71 16.88
CA ASP A 61 6.08 -0.88 17.56
C ASP A 61 6.90 -2.06 17.00
N GLY A 62 6.40 -2.78 16.00
CA GLY A 62 7.09 -3.93 15.42
C GLY A 62 8.27 -3.55 14.53
N GLU A 63 9.17 -4.51 14.30
CA GLU A 63 10.33 -4.32 13.43
C GLU A 63 10.02 -4.53 11.95
N TRP A 64 8.96 -5.28 11.64
CA TRP A 64 8.64 -5.67 10.28
C TRP A 64 7.74 -4.63 9.59
N LEU A 65 8.20 -4.11 8.45
CA LEU A 65 7.44 -3.21 7.57
C LEU A 65 7.03 -3.97 6.31
N GLY A 66 5.85 -3.65 5.77
CA GLY A 66 5.30 -4.43 4.68
C GLY A 66 3.79 -4.40 4.54
N PHE A 67 3.28 -5.34 3.75
CA PHE A 67 1.88 -5.54 3.44
C PHE A 67 1.34 -6.82 4.09
N CYS A 68 0.15 -6.77 4.65
CA CYS A 68 -0.53 -7.94 5.19
C CYS A 68 -2.03 -7.88 4.85
N ILE A 69 -2.68 -9.03 4.67
CA ILE A 69 -4.12 -9.10 4.48
C ILE A 69 -4.74 -9.66 5.76
N GLU A 70 -5.62 -8.90 6.40
CA GLU A 70 -6.38 -9.34 7.57
C GLU A 70 -7.87 -9.02 7.37
N ASN A 71 -8.74 -10.03 7.49
CA ASN A 71 -10.19 -9.87 7.36
C ASN A 71 -10.62 -9.09 6.08
N GLU A 72 -10.03 -9.44 4.93
CA GLU A 72 -10.28 -8.79 3.62
C GLU A 72 -9.80 -7.33 3.53
N LEU A 73 -9.08 -6.82 4.53
CA LEU A 73 -8.47 -5.49 4.53
C LEU A 73 -6.97 -5.60 4.27
N LEU A 74 -6.43 -4.59 3.59
CA LEU A 74 -5.00 -4.42 3.42
C LEU A 74 -4.45 -3.66 4.62
N LEU A 75 -3.49 -4.24 5.33
CA LEU A 75 -2.68 -3.57 6.33
C LEU A 75 -1.34 -3.17 5.71
N ILE A 76 -0.99 -1.89 5.85
CA ILE A 76 0.30 -1.34 5.45
C ILE A 76 1.05 -0.94 6.71
N ARG A 77 2.17 -1.60 6.98
CA ARG A 77 3.10 -1.24 8.06
C ARG A 77 4.24 -0.46 7.47
N ALA A 78 4.40 0.79 7.88
CA ALA A 78 5.36 1.68 7.27
C ALA A 78 5.96 2.66 8.30
N ALA A 79 7.14 3.17 7.97
CA ALA A 79 7.74 4.29 8.69
C ALA A 79 7.43 5.59 7.97
N VAL A 80 7.14 6.66 8.73
CA VAL A 80 6.96 8.00 8.18
C VAL A 80 8.33 8.53 7.78
N GLU A 81 8.52 8.85 6.52
CA GLU A 81 9.77 9.39 6.00
C GLU A 81 9.78 10.92 5.95
N ALA A 82 8.68 11.51 5.51
CA ALA A 82 8.53 12.95 5.41
C ALA A 82 7.07 13.37 5.61
N VAL A 83 6.88 14.60 6.06
CA VAL A 83 5.58 15.26 6.20
C VAL A 83 5.75 16.67 5.63
N ASP A 84 4.98 16.99 4.60
CA ASP A 84 5.03 18.29 3.93
C ASP A 84 4.06 19.28 4.59
N GLU A 85 4.27 20.57 4.33
CA GLU A 85 3.49 21.67 4.92
C GLU A 85 2.03 21.71 4.46
N ASP A 86 1.72 21.05 3.35
CA ASP A 86 0.38 20.96 2.75
C ASP A 86 -0.44 19.76 3.27
N GLY A 87 0.12 18.96 4.18
CA GLY A 87 -0.55 17.80 4.77
C GLY A 87 -0.30 16.48 4.03
N MET A 88 0.60 16.46 3.05
CA MET A 88 1.08 15.21 2.44
C MET A 88 2.03 14.47 3.37
N VAL A 89 1.89 13.14 3.45
CA VAL A 89 2.77 12.26 4.22
C VAL A 89 3.37 11.20 3.32
N PHE A 90 4.68 11.07 3.41
CA PHE A 90 5.44 10.05 2.71
C PHE A 90 5.76 8.91 3.66
N ILE A 91 5.28 7.72 3.34
CA ILE A 91 5.53 6.51 4.13
C ILE A 91 6.40 5.51 3.37
N ARG A 92 7.40 4.97 4.06
CA ARG A 92 8.34 3.97 3.56
C ARG A 92 7.88 2.58 3.99
N VAL A 93 7.38 1.79 3.05
CA VAL A 93 6.99 0.39 3.29
C VAL A 93 8.19 -0.54 3.14
N ALA A 94 9.05 -0.23 2.15
CA ALA A 94 10.27 -0.95 1.83
C ALA A 94 11.31 -0.01 1.22
N ASN A 95 12.57 -0.44 1.12
CA ASN A 95 13.65 0.38 0.55
C ASN A 95 13.32 0.93 -0.85
N ASP A 96 12.60 0.15 -1.67
CA ASP A 96 12.18 0.49 -3.04
C ASP A 96 10.67 0.81 -3.15
N CYS A 97 10.02 1.16 -2.03
CA CYS A 97 8.59 1.47 -2.00
C CYS A 97 8.28 2.64 -1.05
N LEU A 98 8.12 3.83 -1.64
CA LEU A 98 7.56 5.02 -0.99
C LEU A 98 6.10 5.17 -1.44
N LEU A 99 5.21 5.42 -0.49
CA LEU A 99 3.84 5.83 -0.78
C LEU A 99 3.64 7.26 -0.32
N MET A 100 2.88 8.02 -1.11
CA MET A 100 2.46 9.38 -0.79
C MET A 100 0.98 9.34 -0.46
N LEU A 101 0.61 9.84 0.72
CA LEU A 101 -0.76 9.79 1.24
C LEU A 101 -1.19 11.18 1.72
N ASP A 102 -2.46 11.51 1.47
CA ASP A 102 -3.11 12.63 2.13
C ASP A 102 -3.30 12.34 3.63
N THR A 103 -3.31 13.39 4.46
CA THR A 103 -3.77 13.29 5.85
C THR A 103 -5.12 13.98 6.02
N LYS A 104 -5.98 13.42 6.87
CA LYS A 104 -7.15 14.17 7.37
C LYS A 104 -6.72 15.15 8.44
N GLU A 105 -7.47 16.26 8.54
CA GLU A 105 -7.30 17.25 9.60
C GLU A 105 -7.15 16.57 10.97
N ALA A 106 -6.14 17.01 11.75
CA ALA A 106 -5.72 16.50 13.06
C ALA A 106 -4.87 15.22 13.10
N PHE A 107 -4.57 14.56 11.97
CA PHE A 107 -3.55 13.51 11.94
C PHE A 107 -2.17 14.09 11.59
N SER A 108 -1.25 14.13 12.57
CA SER A 108 0.09 14.69 12.38
C SER A 108 1.16 13.69 12.84
N PRO A 109 1.54 12.73 11.97
CA PRO A 109 2.55 11.76 12.32
C PRO A 109 3.93 12.40 12.43
N VAL A 110 4.81 11.81 13.24
CA VAL A 110 6.18 12.30 13.42
C VAL A 110 7.11 11.55 12.46
N VAL A 111 8.04 12.24 11.80
CA VAL A 111 9.07 11.59 10.98
C VAL A 111 9.82 10.52 11.79
N GLY A 112 9.99 9.34 11.21
CA GLY A 112 10.58 8.16 11.83
C GLY A 112 9.62 7.32 12.68
N SER A 113 8.42 7.83 13.00
CA SER A 113 7.39 7.03 13.66
C SER A 113 6.85 5.95 12.73
N ARG A 114 6.43 4.82 13.31
CA ARG A 114 5.93 3.67 12.59
C ARG A 114 4.44 3.51 12.84
N TRP A 115 3.71 3.20 11.77
CA TRP A 115 2.26 3.09 11.78
C TRP A 115 1.82 1.84 11.04
N GLU A 116 0.74 1.26 11.52
CA GLU A 116 -0.04 0.29 10.76
C GLU A 116 -1.30 1.00 10.27
N ILE A 117 -1.53 0.91 8.97
CA ILE A 117 -2.59 1.61 8.25
C ILE A 117 -3.51 0.56 7.64
N THR A 118 -4.78 0.63 7.99
CA THR A 118 -5.84 -0.22 7.47
C THR A 118 -6.48 0.45 6.27
N VAL A 119 -6.31 -0.17 5.11
CA VAL A 119 -6.73 0.32 3.79
C VAL A 119 -7.76 -0.65 3.19
N PRO A 120 -8.94 -0.16 2.74
CA PRO A 120 -9.83 -0.97 1.94
C PRO A 120 -9.16 -1.36 0.63
N GLN A 121 -9.25 -2.63 0.22
CA GLN A 121 -8.59 -3.16 -0.98
C GLN A 121 -8.92 -2.36 -2.26
N GLU A 122 -10.10 -1.75 -2.34
CA GLU A 122 -10.52 -0.89 -3.45
C GLU A 122 -9.78 0.43 -3.58
N ARG A 123 -9.01 0.81 -2.57
CA ARG A 123 -8.22 2.04 -2.55
C ARG A 123 -6.76 1.82 -2.92
N MET A 124 -6.31 0.56 -3.02
CA MET A 124 -4.97 0.23 -3.50
C MET A 124 -4.97 0.07 -5.02
N GLY A 125 -4.27 0.95 -5.72
CA GLY A 125 -3.92 0.84 -7.13
C GLY A 125 -2.52 0.26 -7.31
N ILE A 126 -2.36 -0.63 -8.29
CA ILE A 126 -1.09 -1.28 -8.62
C ILE A 126 -0.76 -0.98 -10.08
N TYR A 127 0.34 -0.28 -10.34
CA TYR A 127 0.73 0.21 -11.65
C TYR A 127 1.99 -0.51 -12.12
N PHE A 128 1.95 -1.07 -13.33
CA PHE A 128 3.15 -1.66 -13.93
C PHE A 128 4.17 -0.58 -14.29
N HIS A 129 5.41 -0.76 -13.83
CA HIS A 129 6.53 0.12 -14.15
C HIS A 129 7.37 -0.50 -15.27
N GLN A 130 7.60 0.25 -16.36
CA GLN A 130 8.34 -0.19 -17.55
C GLN A 130 9.85 -0.04 -17.41
#